data_AF-A0AAD4GCI1-F1
#
_entry.id   AF-A0AAD4GCI1-F1
#
_cell.length_a   1.000
_cell.length_b   1.000
_cell.length_c   1.000
_cell.angle_alpha   90.00
_cell.angle_beta   90.00
_cell.angle_gamma   90.00
#
_symmetry.space_group_name_H-M   'P 1'
#
loop_
_entity.id
_entity.type
_entity.pdbx_description
1 polymer ?
#
loop_
_entity_poly.entity_id
_entity_poly.type
_entity_poly.pdbx_seq_one_letter_code
_entity_poly.pdbx_strand_id
1 'polypeptide(L)'
;MGVDKIDLVSKMEGFAVQGMRGAAKNHQERVSHLRGQIDEATGDPSAKMQWKYYFRNVVMRHKVMIKGWPSTIPFANLSDMSSSYSQLEMLLQKWESGAISWEVVSDEELETLREERNIQIEAGEIEDPLHRPRADKGTKRKRDGDNSRHRKKHRGADDFGSEDGSADGGQNKADRRSSLVTNDDSSNCSVFRSRNPYSGTPSGTFPRLPDSEPSEPLPECFPRLLDSEPPEPLPECSRALGTSEPLPEVRKHRKYYNLYSLKPYKVLSGSSRQYFVSAHLRHWLSIEELLLSLRLC
;
A
#
# COMPACT_ATOMS: atom_id res chain seq x y z
N MET A 1 4.82 -8.03 -29.39
CA MET A 1 5.40 -7.22 -28.30
C MET A 1 5.85 -5.91 -28.93
N GLY A 2 5.02 -4.86 -28.86
CA GLY A 2 5.40 -3.53 -29.35
C GLY A 2 6.26 -2.87 -28.29
N VAL A 3 7.58 -2.79 -28.53
CA VAL A 3 8.48 -2.04 -27.65
C VAL A 3 8.37 -0.57 -28.06
N ASP A 4 7.97 0.28 -27.12
CA ASP A 4 7.89 1.72 -27.36
C ASP A 4 9.27 2.26 -27.72
N LYS A 5 9.36 2.94 -28.87
CA LYS A 5 10.63 3.51 -29.36
C LYS A 5 11.21 4.52 -28.36
N ILE A 6 10.34 5.23 -27.64
CA ILE A 6 10.71 6.19 -26.59
C ILE A 6 11.37 5.46 -25.41
N ASP A 7 10.77 4.37 -24.93
CA ASP A 7 11.31 3.56 -23.84
C ASP A 7 12.67 2.94 -24.21
N LEU A 8 12.82 2.49 -25.46
CA LEU A 8 14.10 1.97 -25.95
C LEU A 8 15.20 3.05 -25.95
N VAL A 9 14.88 4.26 -26.44
CA VAL A 9 15.82 5.38 -26.50
C VAL A 9 16.19 5.84 -25.09
N SER A 10 15.22 6.03 -24.19
CA SER A 10 15.50 6.42 -22.79
C SER A 10 16.33 5.37 -22.05
N LYS A 11 16.07 4.08 -22.29
CA LYS A 11 16.92 3.00 -21.76
C LYS A 11 18.35 3.11 -22.32
N MET A 12 18.50 3.26 -23.63
CA MET A 12 19.82 3.37 -24.28
C MET A 12 20.60 4.61 -23.84
N GLU A 13 19.93 5.74 -23.63
CA GLU A 13 20.54 6.96 -23.13
C GLU A 13 21.03 6.77 -21.67
N GLY A 14 20.20 6.18 -20.81
CA GLY A 14 20.61 5.82 -19.45
C GLY A 14 21.80 4.84 -19.42
N PHE A 15 21.85 3.90 -20.36
CA PHE A 15 23.01 3.01 -20.54
C PHE A 15 24.25 3.76 -21.00
N ALA A 16 24.13 4.73 -21.90
CA ALA A 16 25.26 5.48 -22.44
C ALA A 16 25.89 6.42 -21.40
N VAL A 17 25.08 7.09 -20.57
CA VAL A 17 25.56 8.09 -19.61
C VAL A 17 26.14 7.47 -18.34
N GLN A 18 25.58 6.35 -17.86
CA GLN A 18 25.97 5.77 -16.56
C GLN A 18 26.25 4.25 -16.59
N GLY A 19 26.15 3.61 -17.77
CA GLY A 19 26.23 2.16 -17.89
C GLY A 19 24.99 1.45 -17.32
N MET A 20 25.00 0.11 -17.35
CA MET A 20 23.88 -0.70 -16.83
C MET A 20 23.58 -0.45 -15.33
N ARG A 21 24.58 0.05 -14.60
CA ARG A 21 24.45 0.37 -13.18
C ARG A 21 23.64 1.64 -12.94
N GLY A 22 23.59 2.58 -13.88
CA GLY A 22 22.83 3.83 -13.77
C GLY A 22 21.34 3.63 -13.96
N ALA A 23 20.94 2.92 -15.02
CA ALA A 23 19.53 2.66 -15.32
C ALA A 23 18.80 1.95 -14.15
N ALA A 24 19.46 0.98 -13.51
CA ALA A 24 18.90 0.29 -12.34
C ALA A 24 18.74 1.21 -11.11
N LYS A 25 19.69 2.13 -10.88
CA LYS A 25 19.61 3.09 -9.77
C LYS A 25 18.47 4.09 -9.96
N ASN A 26 18.33 4.65 -11.15
CA ASN A 26 17.24 5.59 -11.47
C ASN A 26 15.86 4.95 -11.24
N HIS A 27 15.68 3.69 -11.64
CA HIS A 27 14.43 2.98 -11.36
C HIS A 27 14.16 2.81 -9.86
N GLN A 28 15.18 2.41 -9.08
CA GLN A 28 15.06 2.29 -7.63
C GLN A 28 14.76 3.64 -6.97
N GLU A 29 15.37 4.72 -7.45
CA GLU A 29 15.12 6.09 -7.00
C GLU A 29 13.67 6.51 -7.25
N ARG A 30 13.13 6.29 -8.46
CA ARG A 30 11.71 6.58 -8.77
C ARG A 30 10.74 5.80 -7.90
N VAL A 31 10.99 4.50 -7.70
CA VAL A 31 10.16 3.68 -6.80
C VAL A 31 10.29 4.14 -5.35
N SER A 32 11.48 4.54 -4.92
CA SER A 32 11.69 5.10 -3.58
C SER A 32 10.98 6.43 -3.39
N HIS A 33 10.95 7.29 -4.42
CA HIS A 33 10.25 8.55 -4.41
C HIS A 33 8.73 8.35 -4.26
N LEU A 34 8.14 7.46 -5.07
CA LEU A 34 6.72 7.09 -4.93
C LEU A 34 6.39 6.47 -3.57
N ARG A 35 7.34 5.76 -2.96
CA ARG A 35 7.18 5.25 -1.60
C ARG A 35 7.21 6.37 -0.57
N GLY A 36 8.09 7.37 -0.72
CA GLY A 36 8.16 8.52 0.19
C GLY A 36 6.86 9.34 0.24
N GLN A 37 6.08 9.37 -0.85
CA GLN A 37 4.79 10.06 -0.90
C GLN A 37 3.79 9.55 0.16
N ILE A 38 3.86 8.27 0.56
CA ILE A 38 2.97 7.74 1.62
C ILE A 38 3.35 8.30 3.00
N ASP A 39 4.65 8.47 3.24
CA ASP A 39 5.19 8.91 4.52
C ASP A 39 4.78 10.36 4.76
N GLU A 40 4.85 11.18 3.72
CA GLU A 40 4.41 12.58 3.73
C GLU A 40 2.92 12.72 3.96
N ALA A 41 2.09 11.97 3.21
CA ALA A 41 0.64 12.04 3.33
C ALA A 41 0.12 11.51 4.68
N THR A 42 0.78 10.50 5.23
CA THR A 42 0.38 9.89 6.50
C THR A 42 0.93 10.65 7.70
N GLY A 43 2.07 11.34 7.54
CA GLY A 43 2.85 11.90 8.65
C GLY A 43 3.61 10.85 9.48
N ASP A 44 3.54 9.58 9.10
CA ASP A 44 4.21 8.47 9.78
C ASP A 44 5.38 7.96 8.91
N PRO A 45 6.65 8.16 9.28
CA PRO A 45 7.80 7.63 8.53
C PRO A 45 7.93 6.10 8.60
N SER A 46 7.09 5.45 9.41
CA SER A 46 7.01 4.00 9.51
C SER A 46 5.90 3.40 8.64
N ALA A 47 5.08 4.25 8.02
CA ALA A 47 4.07 3.80 7.08
C ALA A 47 4.75 3.08 5.92
N LYS A 48 4.21 1.94 5.54
CA LYS A 48 4.71 1.18 4.39
C LYS A 48 3.53 0.79 3.54
N MET A 49 3.61 1.11 2.26
CA MET A 49 2.62 0.69 1.29
C MET A 49 2.52 -0.85 1.26
N GLN A 50 1.34 -1.37 1.54
CA GLN A 50 1.05 -2.81 1.45
C GLN A 50 -0.08 -3.04 0.46
N TRP A 51 0.24 -3.18 -0.83
CA TRP A 51 -0.73 -3.34 -1.91
C TRP A 51 -1.77 -4.44 -1.66
N LYS A 52 -1.32 -5.63 -1.24
CA LYS A 52 -2.22 -6.77 -0.94
C LYS A 52 -3.20 -6.49 0.21
N TYR A 53 -2.78 -5.69 1.19
CA TYR A 53 -3.58 -5.36 2.38
C TYR A 53 -3.89 -3.86 2.42
N TYR A 54 -4.00 -3.23 1.26
CA TYR A 54 -4.05 -1.77 1.13
C TYR A 54 -5.17 -1.18 1.97
N PHE A 55 -6.38 -1.70 1.80
CA PHE A 55 -7.53 -1.21 2.56
C PHE A 55 -7.35 -1.34 4.08
N ARG A 56 -6.86 -2.48 4.57
CA ARG A 56 -6.75 -2.72 6.01
C ARG A 56 -5.59 -1.96 6.65
N ASN A 57 -4.44 -1.90 5.99
CA ASN A 57 -3.22 -1.40 6.59
C ASN A 57 -2.90 0.04 6.20
N VAL A 58 -3.47 0.54 5.10
CA VAL A 58 -3.33 1.94 4.66
C VAL A 58 -4.62 2.68 4.99
N VAL A 59 -5.75 2.33 4.35
CA VAL A 59 -7.00 3.09 4.51
C VAL A 59 -7.52 3.06 5.94
N MET A 60 -7.75 1.87 6.53
CA MET A 60 -8.32 1.75 7.88
C MET A 60 -7.38 2.25 8.98
N ARG A 61 -6.06 2.10 8.81
CA ARG A 61 -5.09 2.42 9.86
C ARG A 61 -4.67 3.89 9.84
N HIS A 62 -4.40 4.40 8.65
CA HIS A 62 -3.84 5.73 8.45
C HIS A 62 -4.87 6.74 7.95
N LYS A 63 -6.09 6.29 7.63
CA LYS A 63 -7.19 7.14 7.14
C LYS A 63 -6.81 7.94 5.89
N VAL A 64 -5.96 7.36 5.04
CA VAL A 64 -5.56 7.95 3.77
C VAL A 64 -5.91 7.02 2.62
N MET A 65 -6.39 7.59 1.53
CA MET A 65 -6.77 6.87 0.31
C MET A 65 -6.17 7.56 -0.91
N ILE A 66 -5.71 6.75 -1.88
CA ILE A 66 -5.29 7.26 -3.18
C ILE A 66 -6.52 7.58 -4.02
N LYS A 67 -6.59 8.81 -4.53
CA LYS A 67 -7.61 9.26 -5.48
C LYS A 67 -7.01 9.48 -6.87
N GLY A 68 -7.86 9.38 -7.88
CA GLY A 68 -7.45 9.60 -9.28
C GLY A 68 -6.55 8.50 -9.87
N TRP A 69 -6.55 7.29 -9.30
CA TRP A 69 -5.74 6.19 -9.82
C TRP A 69 -6.14 5.87 -11.28
N PRO A 70 -5.18 5.81 -12.22
CA PRO A 70 -5.48 5.57 -13.63
C PRO A 70 -6.06 4.16 -13.85
N SER A 71 -7.17 4.08 -14.58
CA SER A 71 -7.81 2.80 -14.94
C SER A 71 -6.96 1.93 -15.88
N THR A 72 -6.02 2.53 -16.61
CA THR A 72 -5.09 1.82 -17.49
C THR A 72 -4.03 1.03 -16.73
N ILE A 73 -3.81 1.35 -15.45
CA ILE A 73 -2.80 0.70 -14.61
C ILE A 73 -3.51 -0.13 -13.53
N PRO A 74 -3.24 -1.45 -13.44
CA PRO A 74 -3.81 -2.27 -12.39
C PRO A 74 -3.27 -1.82 -11.02
N PHE A 75 -4.14 -1.82 -10.00
CA PHE A 75 -3.77 -1.48 -8.63
C PHE A 75 -2.99 -2.64 -7.97
N ALA A 76 -1.69 -2.71 -8.25
CA ALA A 76 -0.80 -3.80 -7.85
C ALA A 76 0.54 -3.28 -7.31
N ASN A 77 1.42 -4.18 -6.88
CA ASN A 77 2.73 -3.79 -6.36
C ASN A 77 3.59 -3.14 -7.46
N LEU A 78 4.24 -2.02 -7.14
CA LEU A 78 5.11 -1.30 -8.07
C LEU A 78 6.25 -2.17 -8.60
N SER A 79 6.73 -3.17 -7.83
CA SER A 79 7.73 -4.13 -8.32
C SER A 79 7.18 -5.15 -9.30
N ASP A 80 5.87 -5.38 -9.31
CA ASP A 80 5.24 -6.27 -10.29
C ASP A 80 4.96 -5.47 -11.57
N MET A 81 4.60 -4.19 -11.40
CA MET A 81 4.45 -3.21 -12.48
C MET A 81 5.77 -2.73 -13.08
N SER A 82 6.91 -2.94 -12.40
CA SER A 82 8.22 -2.48 -12.88
C SER A 82 8.67 -3.15 -14.18
N SER A 83 7.97 -4.18 -14.63
CA SER A 83 8.16 -4.77 -15.96
C SER A 83 7.90 -3.75 -17.09
N SER A 84 7.02 -2.75 -16.87
CA SER A 84 6.73 -1.69 -17.82
C SER A 84 7.16 -0.32 -17.29
N TYR A 85 8.35 0.13 -17.72
CA TYR A 85 8.90 1.44 -17.37
C TYR A 85 7.96 2.60 -17.72
N SER A 86 7.28 2.52 -18.87
CA SER A 86 6.31 3.53 -19.32
C SER A 86 5.13 3.73 -18.35
N GLN A 87 4.64 2.65 -17.72
CA GLN A 87 3.57 2.78 -16.71
C GLN A 87 4.07 3.49 -15.45
N LEU A 88 5.31 3.22 -15.02
CA LEU A 88 5.89 3.88 -13.85
C LEU A 88 6.10 5.37 -14.11
N GLU A 89 6.58 5.74 -15.30
CA GLU A 89 6.77 7.13 -15.71
C GLU A 89 5.43 7.87 -15.80
N MET A 90 4.41 7.26 -16.38
CA MET A 90 3.05 7.82 -16.39
C MET A 90 2.50 8.01 -14.97
N LEU A 91 2.75 7.05 -14.07
CA LEU A 91 2.30 7.15 -12.69
C LEU A 91 2.99 8.31 -11.97
N LEU A 92 4.30 8.46 -12.17
CA LEU A 92 5.10 9.54 -11.60
C LEU A 92 4.64 10.90 -12.14
N GLN A 93 4.44 11.03 -13.45
CA GLN A 93 3.90 12.26 -14.05
C GLN A 93 2.52 12.62 -13.51
N LYS A 94 1.64 11.64 -13.28
CA LYS A 94 0.31 11.87 -12.69
C LYS A 94 0.37 12.24 -11.21
N TRP A 95 1.38 11.77 -10.49
CA TRP A 95 1.66 12.21 -9.12
C TRP A 95 2.13 13.66 -9.09
N GLU A 96 3.10 14.01 -9.95
CA GLU A 96 3.64 15.37 -10.04
C GLU A 96 2.58 16.38 -10.51
N SER A 97 1.66 15.98 -11.40
CA SER A 97 0.55 16.83 -11.82
C SER A 97 -0.57 16.96 -10.78
N GLY A 98 -0.52 16.18 -9.68
CA GLY A 98 -1.58 16.11 -8.67
C GLY A 98 -2.85 15.39 -9.14
N ALA A 99 -2.82 14.75 -10.31
CA ALA A 99 -3.94 13.94 -10.80
C ALA A 99 -4.15 12.68 -9.96
N ILE A 100 -3.06 12.13 -9.42
CA ILE A 100 -3.10 11.15 -8.34
C ILE A 100 -2.66 11.87 -7.07
N SER A 101 -3.47 11.77 -6.01
CA SER A 101 -3.18 12.38 -4.73
C SER A 101 -3.60 11.47 -3.59
N TRP A 102 -2.97 11.69 -2.43
CA TRP A 102 -3.44 11.11 -1.17
C TRP A 102 -4.51 12.04 -0.59
N GLU A 103 -5.70 11.49 -0.36
CA GLU A 103 -6.79 12.19 0.30
C GLU A 103 -6.97 11.60 1.70
N VAL A 104 -7.09 12.49 2.70
CA VAL A 104 -7.45 12.11 4.06
C VAL A 104 -8.94 11.80 4.07
N VAL A 105 -9.28 10.60 4.53
CA VAL A 105 -10.65 10.09 4.60
C VAL A 105 -11.23 10.43 5.96
N SER A 106 -12.44 10.97 5.97
CA SER A 106 -13.18 11.25 7.21
C SER A 106 -13.64 9.95 7.89
N ASP A 107 -13.95 10.01 9.18
CA ASP A 107 -14.41 8.82 9.91
C ASP A 107 -15.76 8.29 9.41
N GLU A 108 -16.62 9.18 8.90
CA GLU A 108 -17.91 8.81 8.31
C GLU A 108 -17.72 8.06 6.98
N GLU A 109 -16.88 8.59 6.09
CA GLU A 109 -16.53 7.95 4.81
C GLU A 109 -15.78 6.63 5.03
N LEU A 110 -14.97 6.52 6.08
CA LEU A 110 -14.27 5.29 6.39
C LEU A 110 -15.24 4.17 6.74
N GLU A 111 -16.31 4.46 7.48
CA GLU A 111 -17.32 3.45 7.82
C GLU A 111 -18.15 3.07 6.59
N THR A 112 -18.50 4.02 5.70
CA THR A 112 -19.20 3.66 4.44
C THR A 112 -18.34 2.78 3.56
N LEU A 113 -17.06 3.12 3.37
CA LEU A 113 -16.11 2.29 2.62
C LEU A 113 -15.94 0.89 3.22
N ARG A 114 -16.00 0.79 4.55
CA ARG A 114 -15.93 -0.48 5.27
C ARG A 114 -17.17 -1.32 5.04
N GLU A 115 -18.35 -0.72 5.08
CA GLU A 115 -19.62 -1.40 4.78
C GLU A 115 -19.65 -1.89 3.34
N GLU A 116 -19.30 -1.03 2.37
CA GLU A 116 -19.19 -1.39 0.95
C GLU A 116 -18.25 -2.58 0.73
N ARG A 117 -17.07 -2.54 1.35
CA ARG A 117 -16.12 -3.66 1.27
C ARG A 117 -16.69 -4.93 1.90
N ASN A 118 -17.40 -4.84 3.02
CA ASN A 118 -18.02 -6.01 3.64
C ASN A 118 -19.08 -6.62 2.72
N ILE A 119 -19.90 -5.79 2.07
CA ILE A 119 -20.88 -6.23 1.06
C ILE A 119 -20.18 -6.94 -0.11
N GLN A 120 -19.07 -6.39 -0.61
CA GLN A 120 -18.27 -7.01 -1.69
C GLN A 120 -17.65 -8.36 -1.27
N ILE A 121 -17.22 -8.49 -0.02
CA ILE A 121 -16.70 -9.74 0.54
C ILE A 121 -17.84 -10.77 0.69
N GLU A 122 -19.00 -10.35 1.19
CA GLU A 122 -20.19 -11.22 1.32
C GLU A 122 -20.72 -11.67 -0.03
N ALA A 123 -20.66 -10.80 -1.05
CA ALA A 123 -20.98 -11.13 -2.43
C ALA A 123 -19.94 -12.06 -3.08
N GLY A 124 -18.74 -12.20 -2.49
CA GLY A 124 -17.64 -13.00 -3.03
C GLY A 124 -16.94 -12.37 -4.24
N GLU A 125 -17.14 -11.06 -4.49
CA GLU A 125 -16.45 -10.33 -5.55
C GLU A 125 -14.98 -10.09 -5.18
N ILE A 126 -14.72 -9.77 -3.91
CA ILE A 126 -13.37 -9.57 -3.39
C ILE A 126 -13.02 -10.74 -2.47
N GLU A 127 -11.95 -11.45 -2.82
CA GLU A 127 -11.31 -12.39 -1.91
C GLU A 127 -10.59 -11.58 -0.82
N ASP A 128 -11.16 -11.55 0.40
CA ASP A 128 -10.42 -11.04 1.55
C ASP A 128 -9.19 -11.93 1.71
N PRO A 129 -7.95 -11.38 1.67
CA PRO A 129 -6.76 -12.17 1.88
C PRO A 129 -6.69 -12.59 3.35
N LEU A 130 -7.53 -13.54 3.73
CA LEU A 130 -7.57 -14.13 5.04
C LEU A 130 -6.26 -14.85 5.24
N HIS A 131 -5.66 -14.61 6.41
CA HIS A 131 -4.46 -15.31 6.77
C HIS A 131 -4.78 -16.80 6.77
N ARG A 132 -4.07 -17.56 5.91
CA ARG A 132 -4.20 -19.01 5.90
C ARG A 132 -4.10 -19.49 7.35
N PRO A 133 -5.09 -20.24 7.86
CA PRO A 133 -4.98 -20.82 9.19
C PRO A 133 -3.70 -21.64 9.21
N ARG A 134 -2.91 -21.49 10.28
CA ARG A 134 -1.66 -22.23 10.40
C ARG A 134 -1.95 -23.72 10.22
N ALA A 135 -1.08 -24.44 9.52
CA ALA A 135 -1.29 -25.86 9.24
C ALA A 135 -1.36 -26.72 10.52
N ASP A 136 -0.79 -26.24 11.63
CA ASP A 136 -0.87 -26.88 12.94
C ASP A 136 -2.11 -26.46 13.76
N LYS A 137 -2.93 -25.53 13.26
CA LYS A 137 -4.14 -25.06 13.95
C LYS A 137 -5.15 -26.22 14.01
N GLY A 138 -5.22 -26.86 15.16
CA GLY A 138 -6.06 -28.05 15.39
C GLY A 138 -5.26 -29.35 15.46
N THR A 139 -3.99 -29.35 15.04
CA THR A 139 -3.10 -30.48 15.30
C THR A 139 -2.77 -30.48 16.78
N LYS A 140 -3.38 -31.41 17.52
CA LYS A 140 -3.04 -31.66 18.92
C LYS A 140 -1.54 -31.93 18.97
N ARG A 141 -0.77 -30.93 19.44
CA ARG A 141 0.66 -31.12 19.70
C ARG A 141 0.76 -32.36 20.56
N LYS A 142 1.51 -33.36 20.10
CA LYS A 142 1.95 -34.41 21.01
C LYS A 142 2.66 -33.64 22.10
N ARG A 143 2.04 -33.58 23.29
CA ARG A 143 2.79 -33.22 24.48
C ARG A 143 3.79 -34.34 24.55
N ASP A 144 5.02 -34.06 24.14
CA ASP A 144 6.12 -35.00 24.30
C ASP A 144 5.99 -35.48 25.73
N GLY A 145 5.67 -36.78 25.83
CA GLY A 145 5.20 -37.38 27.05
C GLY A 145 6.17 -37.02 28.14
N ASP A 146 5.66 -36.27 29.11
CA ASP A 146 6.13 -36.17 30.48
C ASP A 146 7.50 -36.82 30.68
N ASN A 147 8.57 -36.09 30.33
CA ASN A 147 9.90 -36.41 30.82
C ASN A 147 9.94 -35.90 32.28
N SER A 148 9.10 -36.51 33.12
CA SER A 148 9.06 -36.42 34.59
C SER A 148 10.31 -37.05 35.22
N ARG A 149 11.47 -36.88 34.58
CA ARG A 149 12.76 -37.36 35.05
C ARG A 149 13.82 -36.28 34.85
N HIS A 150 13.66 -35.16 35.55
CA HIS A 150 14.71 -34.55 36.35
C HIS A 150 14.23 -33.22 36.95
N ARG A 151 13.27 -33.29 37.90
CA ARG A 151 13.33 -32.37 39.02
C ARG A 151 14.61 -32.69 39.79
N LYS A 152 15.74 -32.07 39.42
CA LYS A 152 16.85 -31.88 40.34
C LYS A 152 16.31 -31.02 41.47
N LYS A 153 15.91 -31.69 42.53
CA LYS A 153 15.58 -31.15 43.84
C LYS A 153 16.86 -30.48 44.37
N HIS A 154 17.09 -29.23 44.00
CA HIS A 154 17.97 -28.37 44.77
C HIS A 154 17.23 -28.03 46.06
N ARG A 155 17.68 -28.68 47.12
CA ARG A 155 17.25 -28.55 48.50
C ARG A 155 18.29 -27.67 49.18
N GLY A 156 17.85 -26.59 49.82
CA GLY A 156 18.66 -25.73 50.69
C GLY A 156 19.54 -24.75 49.91
N ALA A 157 19.80 -23.54 50.39
CA ALA A 157 19.53 -22.90 51.67
C ALA A 157 19.28 -21.40 51.36
N ASP A 158 18.30 -20.76 52.01
CA ASP A 158 18.56 -19.77 53.06
C ASP A 158 19.84 -18.96 52.81
N ASP A 159 19.70 -17.74 52.30
CA ASP A 159 20.53 -16.62 52.78
C ASP A 159 19.88 -15.27 52.43
N PHE A 160 19.44 -14.59 53.49
CA PHE A 160 19.54 -13.16 53.77
C PHE A 160 19.22 -12.10 52.69
N GLY A 161 18.36 -11.17 53.11
CA GLY A 161 18.08 -9.96 52.36
C GLY A 161 19.23 -8.97 52.36
N SER A 162 19.13 -8.00 51.45
CA SER A 162 19.67 -6.66 51.69
C SER A 162 18.88 -5.67 50.85
N GLU A 163 18.34 -4.67 51.55
CA GLU A 163 17.88 -3.40 51.02
C GLU A 163 19.04 -2.61 50.40
N ASP A 164 18.64 -1.65 49.56
CA ASP A 164 19.34 -0.44 49.11
C ASP A 164 20.59 -0.54 48.22
N GLY A 165 20.78 0.51 47.40
CA GLY A 165 22.04 0.74 46.68
C GLY A 165 21.95 1.05 45.18
N SER A 166 21.62 2.31 44.88
CA SER A 166 22.21 3.17 43.83
C SER A 166 23.18 2.62 42.76
N ALA A 167 22.92 3.10 41.55
CA ALA A 167 23.86 3.72 40.61
C ALA A 167 24.72 2.86 39.66
N ASP A 168 24.70 3.35 38.42
CA ASP A 168 25.86 3.58 37.55
C ASP A 168 26.40 2.45 36.65
N GLY A 169 26.49 2.80 35.36
CA GLY A 169 27.66 2.55 34.52
C GLY A 169 28.04 1.12 34.18
N GLY A 170 27.98 0.75 32.90
CA GLY A 170 28.74 -0.42 32.46
C GLY A 170 28.50 -0.88 31.03
N GLN A 171 29.22 -0.26 30.10
CA GLN A 171 29.47 -0.78 28.76
C GLN A 171 30.08 -2.19 28.81
N ASN A 172 29.57 -3.13 28.00
CA ASN A 172 30.27 -4.34 27.58
C ASN A 172 29.96 -4.53 26.08
N LYS A 173 30.82 -4.10 25.16
CA LYS A 173 32.01 -4.82 24.66
C LYS A 173 31.75 -6.32 24.47
N ALA A 174 31.53 -6.64 23.19
CA ALA A 174 32.26 -7.61 22.38
C ALA A 174 32.54 -9.03 22.93
N ASP A 175 32.31 -9.97 22.02
CA ASP A 175 33.07 -11.19 21.76
C ASP A 175 32.47 -12.55 22.14
N ARG A 176 32.61 -13.44 21.14
CA ARG A 176 32.76 -14.91 21.19
C ARG A 176 31.51 -15.79 21.26
N ARG A 177 31.14 -16.35 20.11
CA ARG A 177 31.46 -17.73 19.64
C ARG A 177 30.48 -18.09 18.51
N SER A 178 30.92 -18.26 17.27
CA SER A 178 31.56 -19.49 16.73
C SER A 178 30.83 -20.77 17.12
N SER A 179 30.03 -21.30 16.19
CA SER A 179 29.87 -22.74 16.04
C SER A 179 29.40 -23.13 14.64
N LEU A 180 30.32 -23.81 13.95
CA LEU A 180 30.13 -24.84 12.93
C LEU A 180 29.28 -24.54 11.69
N VAL A 181 30.03 -24.22 10.64
CA VAL A 181 29.85 -24.70 9.28
C VAL A 181 29.86 -26.24 9.28
N THR A 182 28.79 -26.87 8.80
CA THR A 182 28.84 -28.18 8.16
C THR A 182 28.53 -27.96 6.68
N ASN A 183 29.54 -28.18 5.84
CA ASN A 183 29.42 -28.25 4.39
C ASN A 183 28.77 -29.58 4.02
N ASP A 184 27.83 -29.54 3.07
CA ASP A 184 27.38 -30.56 2.12
C ASP A 184 26.11 -29.96 1.48
N ASP A 185 25.87 -29.86 0.18
CA ASP A 185 26.51 -30.37 -1.01
C ASP A 185 25.86 -29.60 -2.19
N SER A 186 26.57 -29.43 -3.30
CA SER A 186 26.01 -29.23 -4.65
C SER A 186 25.17 -27.96 -4.96
N SER A 187 25.83 -26.87 -5.37
CA SER A 187 25.60 -26.28 -6.70
C SER A 187 26.50 -25.09 -7.02
N ASN A 188 27.22 -25.28 -8.10
CA ASN A 188 28.15 -24.40 -8.78
C ASN A 188 27.50 -23.09 -9.24
N CYS A 189 27.92 -21.96 -8.68
CA CYS A 189 27.81 -20.63 -9.30
C CYS A 189 29.08 -19.83 -8.98
N SER A 190 29.95 -19.74 -9.99
CA SER A 190 31.22 -19.04 -10.00
C SER A 190 31.07 -17.57 -9.57
N VAL A 191 31.63 -17.24 -8.40
CA VAL A 191 31.79 -15.87 -7.90
C VAL A 191 33.00 -15.23 -8.60
N PHE A 192 32.74 -14.33 -9.56
CA PHE A 192 33.74 -13.38 -10.04
C PHE A 192 34.02 -12.36 -8.92
N ARG A 193 35.09 -12.59 -8.16
CA ARG A 193 35.67 -11.57 -7.26
C ARG A 193 36.49 -10.59 -8.08
N SER A 194 35.84 -9.59 -8.68
CA SER A 194 36.54 -8.44 -9.26
C SER A 194 37.10 -7.57 -8.14
N ARG A 195 38.42 -7.63 -7.95
CA ARG A 195 39.21 -6.64 -7.23
C ARG A 195 38.93 -5.27 -7.86
N ASN A 196 38.58 -4.28 -7.04
CA ASN A 196 38.38 -2.90 -7.44
C ASN A 196 39.71 -2.13 -7.29
N PRO A 197 40.41 -1.71 -8.37
CA PRO A 197 41.65 -0.98 -8.28
C PRO A 197 41.43 0.47 -8.75
N TYR A 198 40.74 1.29 -7.96
CA TYR A 198 40.64 2.73 -8.21
C TYR A 198 40.62 3.51 -6.89
N SER A 199 41.79 3.59 -6.25
CA SER A 199 42.14 4.69 -5.36
C SER A 199 42.97 5.69 -6.17
N GLY A 200 42.28 6.53 -6.94
CA GLY A 200 42.90 7.61 -7.71
C GLY A 200 42.01 8.83 -7.59
N THR A 201 42.39 9.75 -6.72
CA THR A 201 41.83 11.11 -6.62
C THR A 201 42.24 11.92 -7.85
N PRO A 202 41.31 12.36 -8.72
CA PRO A 202 41.62 13.40 -9.68
C PRO A 202 41.37 14.75 -9.01
N SER A 203 42.46 15.45 -8.71
CA SER A 203 42.46 16.89 -8.46
C SER A 203 42.15 17.59 -9.79
N GLY A 204 40.86 17.71 -10.11
CA GLY A 204 40.35 18.32 -11.33
C GLY A 204 39.84 19.73 -11.05
N THR A 205 40.58 20.72 -11.53
CA THR A 205 40.24 22.14 -11.64
C THR A 205 38.80 22.34 -12.14
N PHE A 206 37.96 22.98 -11.33
CA PHE A 206 36.62 23.39 -11.72
C PHE A 206 36.69 24.49 -12.79
N PRO A 207 35.95 24.37 -13.92
CA PRO A 207 35.74 25.47 -14.83
C PRO A 207 34.95 26.59 -14.14
N ARG A 208 35.49 27.80 -14.26
CA ARG A 208 34.91 29.05 -13.79
C ARG A 208 33.54 29.26 -14.47
N LEU A 209 32.49 29.37 -13.66
CA LEU A 209 31.16 29.79 -14.08
C LEU A 209 31.23 31.13 -14.83
N PRO A 210 30.58 31.27 -16.01
CA PRO A 210 30.40 32.57 -16.64
C PRO A 210 29.45 33.43 -15.80
N ASP A 211 29.84 34.69 -15.62
CA ASP A 211 29.09 35.70 -14.89
C ASP A 211 27.68 35.85 -15.47
N SER A 212 26.70 35.83 -14.57
CA SER A 212 25.27 35.94 -14.88
C SER A 212 24.96 37.33 -15.45
N GLU A 213 24.38 37.35 -16.65
CA GLU A 213 23.82 38.54 -17.28
C GLU A 213 22.60 39.09 -16.51
N PRO A 214 22.35 40.41 -16.62
CA PRO A 214 21.30 41.10 -15.88
C PRO A 214 19.89 40.74 -16.37
N SER A 215 19.01 40.55 -15.39
CA SER A 215 17.57 40.32 -15.46
C SER A 215 16.83 41.15 -16.53
N GLU A 216 16.15 40.47 -17.45
CA GLU A 216 15.08 41.05 -18.26
C GLU A 216 13.81 41.28 -17.42
N PRO A 217 13.13 42.44 -17.56
CA PRO A 217 11.86 42.70 -16.89
C PRO A 217 10.71 41.93 -17.55
N LEU A 218 9.98 41.17 -16.72
CA LEU A 218 8.77 40.45 -17.12
C LEU A 218 7.67 41.41 -17.61
N PRO A 219 6.95 41.08 -18.69
CA PRO A 219 5.82 41.87 -19.15
C PRO A 219 4.61 41.68 -18.22
N GLU A 220 4.20 42.76 -17.57
CA GLU A 220 2.89 42.90 -16.93
C GLU A 220 1.79 42.86 -17.99
N CYS A 221 1.16 41.71 -18.16
CA CYS A 221 -0.10 41.56 -18.88
C CYS A 221 -1.06 40.72 -18.05
N PHE A 222 -1.59 41.32 -16.97
CA PHE A 222 -2.84 40.83 -16.37
C PHE A 222 -4.01 41.51 -17.09
N PRO A 223 -4.84 40.78 -17.86
CA PRO A 223 -6.10 41.32 -18.32
C PRO A 223 -7.00 41.57 -17.10
N ARG A 224 -7.39 42.83 -16.99
CA ARG A 224 -8.39 43.38 -16.07
C ARG A 224 -9.63 42.47 -16.08
N LEU A 225 -9.89 41.83 -14.95
CA LEU A 225 -11.08 41.01 -14.70
C LEU A 225 -12.31 41.89 -14.95
N LEU A 226 -13.07 41.57 -15.99
CA LEU A 226 -14.38 42.14 -16.27
C LEU A 226 -15.34 41.72 -15.15
N ASP A 227 -16.08 42.72 -14.66
CA ASP A 227 -17.15 42.62 -13.69
C ASP A 227 -18.08 41.45 -14.02
N SER A 228 -17.99 40.38 -13.21
CA SER A 228 -18.95 39.28 -13.25
C SER A 228 -20.14 39.70 -12.39
N GLU A 229 -21.31 39.75 -13.03
CA GLU A 229 -22.60 40.07 -12.44
C GLU A 229 -22.88 39.25 -11.15
N PRO A 230 -23.54 39.86 -10.16
CA PRO A 230 -23.97 39.14 -8.97
C PRO A 230 -25.02 38.07 -9.35
N PRO A 231 -24.91 36.85 -8.79
CA PRO A 231 -25.83 35.76 -9.09
C PRO A 231 -27.26 36.12 -8.66
N GLU A 232 -28.21 35.89 -9.56
CA GLU A 232 -29.63 36.08 -9.30
C GLU A 232 -30.11 35.25 -8.09
N PRO A 233 -31.01 35.79 -7.25
CA PRO A 233 -31.57 35.06 -6.12
C PRO A 233 -32.44 33.89 -6.60
N LEU A 234 -32.08 32.69 -6.17
CA LEU A 234 -32.82 31.47 -6.46
C LEU A 234 -34.27 31.56 -5.95
N PRO A 235 -35.24 31.00 -6.70
CA PRO A 235 -36.64 31.03 -6.32
C PRO A 235 -36.87 30.26 -5.01
N GLU A 236 -37.52 30.93 -4.06
CA GLU A 236 -37.99 30.36 -2.81
C GLU A 236 -38.91 29.16 -3.10
N CYS A 237 -38.37 27.95 -2.94
CA CYS A 237 -39.18 26.74 -2.83
C CYS A 237 -40.02 26.84 -1.55
N SER A 238 -41.23 27.37 -1.70
CA SER A 238 -42.33 27.27 -0.75
C SER A 238 -42.67 25.79 -0.56
N ARG A 239 -41.96 25.11 0.33
CA ARG A 239 -42.19 23.72 0.69
C ARG A 239 -43.43 23.65 1.57
N ALA A 240 -44.52 23.21 0.95
CA ALA A 240 -45.78 22.93 1.60
C ALA A 240 -45.58 22.01 2.81
N LEU A 241 -46.15 22.44 3.94
CA LEU A 241 -46.36 21.63 5.14
C LEU A 241 -47.26 20.45 4.77
N GLY A 242 -46.69 19.25 4.71
CA GLY A 242 -47.41 18.03 4.39
C GLY A 242 -46.92 16.87 5.25
N THR A 243 -47.69 16.57 6.29
CA THR A 243 -47.83 15.26 6.96
C THR A 243 -46.56 14.59 7.50
N SER A 244 -46.37 14.74 8.81
CA SER A 244 -45.56 13.88 9.66
C SER A 244 -46.09 12.44 9.65
N GLU A 245 -45.45 11.55 8.89
CA GLU A 245 -45.55 10.11 9.14
C GLU A 245 -44.75 9.76 10.42
N PRO A 246 -45.36 9.08 11.40
CA PRO A 246 -44.65 8.64 12.60
C PRO A 246 -43.68 7.50 12.24
N LEU A 247 -42.39 7.79 12.39
CA LEU A 247 -41.31 6.81 12.30
C LEU A 247 -41.59 5.60 13.21
N PRO A 248 -41.44 4.34 12.71
CA PRO A 248 -41.60 3.17 13.54
C PRO A 248 -40.49 3.15 14.61
N GLU A 249 -40.92 3.11 15.85
CA GLU A 249 -40.11 3.02 17.06
C GLU A 249 -39.15 1.81 16.97
N VAL A 250 -37.88 2.10 16.67
CA VAL A 250 -36.80 1.12 16.63
C VAL A 250 -36.54 0.64 18.05
N ARG A 251 -37.25 -0.42 18.45
CA ARG A 251 -36.95 -1.22 19.64
C ARG A 251 -35.49 -1.67 19.55
N LYS A 252 -34.66 -1.10 20.42
CA LYS A 252 -33.26 -1.48 20.65
C LYS A 252 -33.18 -2.92 21.16
N HIS A 253 -33.34 -3.89 20.27
CA HIS A 253 -32.98 -5.27 20.55
C HIS A 253 -31.47 -5.41 20.33
N ARG A 254 -30.69 -5.08 21.37
CA ARG A 254 -29.33 -5.61 21.55
C ARG A 254 -29.44 -7.13 21.67
N LYS A 255 -29.54 -7.83 20.53
CA LYS A 255 -29.27 -9.26 20.45
C LYS A 255 -27.79 -9.39 20.11
N TYR A 256 -27.03 -9.91 21.07
CA TYR A 256 -25.70 -10.44 20.85
C TYR A 256 -25.72 -11.35 19.62
N TYR A 257 -24.97 -11.00 18.58
CA TYR A 257 -24.66 -11.93 17.50
C TYR A 257 -23.75 -13.02 18.07
N ASN A 258 -24.39 -14.10 18.51
CA ASN A 258 -23.74 -15.32 18.92
C ASN A 258 -23.35 -16.08 17.65
N LEU A 259 -22.05 -16.07 17.35
CA LEU A 259 -21.28 -17.11 16.66
C LEU A 259 -22.09 -18.07 15.77
N TYR A 260 -22.17 -17.74 14.48
CA TYR A 260 -22.50 -18.72 13.46
C TYR A 260 -21.38 -19.77 13.38
N SER A 261 -21.61 -20.89 14.04
CA SER A 261 -21.06 -22.19 13.66
C SER A 261 -21.74 -22.62 12.36
N LEU A 262 -21.28 -22.07 11.24
CA LEU A 262 -21.63 -22.58 9.91
C LEU A 262 -20.92 -23.91 9.73
N LYS A 263 -21.71 -25.00 9.71
CA LYS A 263 -21.25 -26.33 9.32
C LYS A 263 -20.73 -26.26 7.87
N PRO A 264 -19.62 -26.93 7.55
CA PRO A 264 -19.09 -26.94 6.19
C PRO A 264 -20.08 -27.62 5.24
N TYR A 265 -20.57 -26.89 4.24
CA TYR A 265 -21.26 -27.47 3.10
C TYR A 265 -20.27 -28.36 2.35
N LYS A 266 -20.63 -29.65 2.20
CA LYS A 266 -19.91 -30.58 1.33
C LYS A 266 -19.99 -30.05 -0.09
N VAL A 267 -18.86 -29.60 -0.62
CA VAL A 267 -18.68 -29.35 -2.06
C VAL A 267 -18.81 -30.71 -2.77
N LEU A 268 -19.97 -30.94 -3.38
CA LEU A 268 -20.13 -32.01 -4.36
C LEU A 268 -19.27 -31.62 -5.57
N SER A 269 -18.19 -32.38 -5.80
CA SER A 269 -17.37 -32.30 -6.99
C SER A 269 -18.18 -32.77 -8.20
N GLY A 270 -18.92 -31.85 -8.80
CA GLY A 270 -19.64 -32.05 -10.06
C GLY A 270 -18.97 -31.21 -11.15
N SER A 271 -18.27 -31.90 -12.06
CA SER A 271 -17.70 -31.35 -13.27
C SER A 271 -18.75 -30.65 -14.13
N SER A 272 -18.76 -29.31 -14.15
CA SER A 272 -19.32 -28.54 -15.26
C SER A 272 -18.77 -27.11 -15.28
N ARG A 273 -17.54 -26.96 -15.79
CA ARG A 273 -17.00 -25.66 -16.21
C ARG A 273 -17.46 -25.40 -17.64
N GLN A 274 -18.68 -24.93 -17.86
CA GLN A 274 -19.06 -24.03 -18.97
C GLN A 274 -20.32 -23.26 -18.51
N TYR A 275 -20.45 -21.99 -18.92
CA TYR A 275 -21.58 -21.08 -18.65
C TYR A 275 -21.60 -20.30 -17.31
N PHE A 276 -20.58 -19.48 -17.01
CA PHE A 276 -20.70 -18.40 -16.01
C PHE A 276 -20.01 -17.09 -16.42
N VAL A 277 -20.16 -16.69 -17.69
CA VAL A 277 -19.70 -15.35 -18.16
C VAL A 277 -20.87 -14.48 -18.67
N SER A 278 -22.10 -14.98 -18.75
CA SER A 278 -23.19 -14.23 -19.42
C SER A 278 -24.15 -13.48 -18.50
N ALA A 279 -24.12 -13.71 -17.17
CA ALA A 279 -25.06 -13.05 -16.26
C ALA A 279 -24.58 -11.69 -15.73
N HIS A 280 -23.26 -11.46 -15.66
CA HIS A 280 -22.74 -10.24 -15.01
C HIS A 280 -22.79 -9.00 -15.91
N LEU A 281 -22.68 -9.18 -17.24
CA LEU A 281 -22.73 -8.09 -18.22
C LEU A 281 -24.13 -7.50 -18.44
N ARG A 282 -25.20 -8.19 -18.03
CA ARG A 282 -26.57 -7.66 -18.18
C ARG A 282 -26.99 -6.74 -17.04
N HIS A 283 -26.37 -6.84 -15.87
CA HIS A 283 -26.73 -5.98 -14.73
C HIS A 283 -26.05 -4.60 -14.81
N TRP A 284 -24.85 -4.52 -15.39
CA TRP A 284 -24.14 -3.25 -15.55
C TRP A 284 -24.77 -2.32 -16.60
N LEU A 285 -25.29 -2.86 -17.70
CA LEU A 285 -25.97 -2.05 -18.74
C LEU A 285 -27.29 -1.43 -18.26
N SER A 286 -27.96 -2.03 -17.27
CA SER A 286 -29.22 -1.50 -16.72
C SER A 286 -29.02 -0.30 -15.80
N ILE A 287 -27.84 -0.13 -15.22
CA ILE A 287 -27.54 0.98 -14.29
C ILE A 287 -27.15 2.25 -15.07
N GLU A 288 -26.44 2.11 -16.19
CA GLU A 288 -26.10 3.26 -17.05
C GLU A 288 -27.33 3.85 -17.77
N GLU A 289 -28.31 3.02 -18.19
CA GLU A 289 -29.57 3.54 -18.76
C GLU A 289 -30.39 4.35 -17.75
N LEU A 290 -30.42 3.93 -16.48
CA LEU A 290 -31.14 4.67 -15.43
C LEU A 290 -30.44 6.00 -15.10
N LEU A 291 -29.10 6.04 -15.12
CA LEU A 291 -28.34 7.27 -14.90
C LEU A 291 -28.44 8.25 -16.09
N LEU A 292 -28.58 7.76 -17.32
CA LEU A 292 -28.83 8.59 -18.50
C LEU A 292 -30.25 9.18 -18.50
N SER A 293 -31.26 8.41 -18.08
CA SER A 293 -32.64 8.93 -17.96
C SER A 293 -32.81 10.01 -16.89
N LEU A 294 -32.01 9.96 -15.82
CA LEU A 294 -32.04 10.96 -14.74
C LEU A 294 -31.32 12.27 -15.09
N ARG A 295 -30.49 12.30 -16.15
CA ARG A 295 -29.82 13.52 -16.63
C ARG A 295 -30.61 14.30 -17.68
N LEU A 296 -31.70 13.72 -18.20
CA LEU A 296 -32.54 14.32 -19.24
C LEU A 296 -33.89 14.83 -18.71
N CYS A 297 -34.12 14.75 -17.39
CA CYS A 297 -35.21 15.42 -16.68
C CYS A 297 -34.63 16.55 -15.83
#